data_AF-A0A839E127-F1
#
_entry.id   AF-A0A839E127-F1
#
_cell.length_a   1.000
_cell.length_b   1.000
_cell.length_c   1.000
_cell.angle_alpha   90.00
_cell.angle_beta   90.00
_cell.angle_gamma   90.00
#
_symmetry.space_group_name_H-M   'P 1'
#
loop_
_entity.id
_entity.type
_entity.pdbx_description
1 polymer ?
#
loop_
_entity_poly.entity_id
_entity_poly.type
_entity_poly.pdbx_seq_one_letter_code
_entity_poly.pdbx_strand_id
1 'polypeptide(L)'
;MGEIKVDFNQLGQLADDLNSTATKVQGQLDELEQMLKPLIATWEGSAQEAYHQAQNEWDQSAERMREITAKMGAAVNVARESYQQGEQRNAGLFGG
;
A
#
# COMPACT_ATOMS: atom_id res chain seq x y z
N MET A 1 3.54 20.32 19.88
CA MET A 1 4.49 19.23 19.58
C MET A 1 3.91 17.83 19.77
N GLY A 2 2.93 17.62 20.66
CA GLY A 2 2.27 16.30 20.81
C GLY A 2 1.37 15.93 19.62
N GLU A 3 0.59 16.88 19.11
CA GLU A 3 -0.36 16.66 17.99
C GLU A 3 0.33 16.16 16.72
N ILE A 4 1.36 16.86 16.24
CA ILE A 4 2.17 16.44 15.08
C ILE A 4 2.79 15.03 15.26
N LYS A 5 3.25 14.69 16.47
CA LYS A 5 3.80 13.35 16.76
C LYS A 5 2.71 12.27 16.72
N VAL A 6 1.49 12.60 17.17
CA VAL A 6 0.33 11.71 17.07
C VAL A 6 -0.07 11.51 15.61
N ASP A 7 -0.08 12.57 14.80
CA ASP A 7 -0.38 12.49 13.37
C ASP A 7 0.61 11.57 12.63
N PHE A 8 1.92 11.66 12.92
CA PHE A 8 2.91 10.76 12.31
C PHE A 8 2.78 9.29 12.74
N ASN A 9 2.26 9.02 13.94
CA ASN A 9 1.98 7.66 14.38
C ASN A 9 0.73 7.12 13.67
N GLN A 10 -0.32 7.94 13.54
CA GLN A 10 -1.54 7.58 12.81
C GLN A 10 -1.26 7.33 11.33
N LEU A 11 -0.45 8.16 10.68
CA LEU A 11 -0.07 7.97 9.28
C LEU A 11 0.78 6.70 9.08
N GLY A 12 1.67 6.39 10.02
CA GLY A 12 2.42 5.13 10.00
C GLY A 12 1.49 3.92 10.12
N GLN A 13 0.58 3.94 11.10
CA GLN A 13 -0.42 2.88 11.29
C GLN A 13 -1.29 2.69 10.03
N LEU A 14 -1.74 3.79 9.41
CA LEU A 14 -2.53 3.73 8.19
C LEU A 14 -1.76 3.08 7.03
N ALA A 15 -0.47 3.35 6.91
CA ALA A 15 0.37 2.70 5.90
C ALA A 15 0.50 1.19 6.15
N ASP A 16 0.68 0.78 7.40
CA ASP A 16 0.74 -0.63 7.79
C ASP A 16 -0.60 -1.35 7.52
N ASP A 17 -1.72 -0.70 7.82
CA ASP A 17 -3.07 -1.22 7.58
C ASP A 17 -3.35 -1.40 6.08
N LEU A 18 -2.93 -0.43 5.25
CA LEU A 18 -3.02 -0.52 3.80
C LEU A 18 -2.15 -1.66 3.25
N ASN A 19 -0.93 -1.82 3.74
CA ASN A 19 -0.05 -2.92 3.35
C ASN A 19 -0.66 -4.30 3.67
N SER A 20 -1.19 -4.43 4.88
CA SER A 20 -1.88 -5.65 5.34
C SER A 20 -3.10 -5.96 4.48
N THR A 21 -3.89 -4.94 4.15
CA THR A 21 -5.05 -5.08 3.27
C THR A 21 -4.64 -5.49 1.86
N ALA A 22 -3.62 -4.85 1.28
CA ALA A 22 -3.10 -5.18 -0.04
C ALA A 22 -2.61 -6.64 -0.12
N THR A 23 -1.90 -7.10 0.92
CA THR A 23 -1.42 -8.48 1.00
C THR A 23 -2.57 -9.48 1.11
N LYS A 24 -3.61 -9.17 1.89
CA LYS A 24 -4.81 -10.01 1.99
C LYS A 24 -5.53 -10.11 0.65
N VAL A 25 -5.71 -9.00 -0.06
CA VAL A 25 -6.35 -9.00 -1.38
C VAL A 25 -5.53 -9.84 -2.37
N GLN A 26 -4.20 -9.67 -2.40
CA GLN A 26 -3.34 -10.50 -3.25
C GLN A 26 -3.52 -11.99 -2.94
N GLY A 27 -3.50 -12.38 -1.67
CA GLY A 27 -3.69 -13.78 -1.29
C GLY A 27 -5.04 -14.36 -1.72
N GLN A 28 -6.12 -13.57 -1.64
CA GLN A 28 -7.44 -14.00 -2.11
C GLN A 28 -7.51 -14.15 -3.64
N LEU A 29 -6.81 -13.28 -4.37
CA LEU A 29 -6.71 -13.36 -5.83
C LEU A 29 -5.88 -14.56 -6.27
N ASP A 30 -4.77 -14.84 -5.58
CA ASP A 30 -3.92 -16.00 -5.85
C ASP A 30 -4.70 -17.32 -5.60
N GLU A 31 -5.50 -17.37 -4.52
CA GLU A 31 -6.37 -18.51 -4.23
C GLU A 31 -7.45 -18.68 -5.31
N LEU A 32 -8.07 -17.59 -5.74
CA LEU A 32 -9.04 -17.60 -6.84
C LEU A 32 -8.40 -18.12 -8.14
N GLU A 33 -7.23 -17.63 -8.51
CA GLU A 33 -6.51 -18.11 -9.69
C GLU A 33 -6.20 -19.61 -9.61
N GLN A 34 -5.78 -20.11 -8.45
CA GLN A 34 -5.51 -21.54 -8.25
C GLN A 34 -6.77 -22.38 -8.44
N MET A 35 -7.92 -21.92 -7.94
CA MET A 35 -9.21 -22.60 -8.12
C MET A 35 -9.67 -22.57 -9.59
N LEU A 36 -9.40 -21.48 -10.31
CA LEU A 36 -9.84 -21.30 -11.69
C LEU A 36 -8.94 -22.01 -12.71
N LYS A 37 -7.65 -22.20 -12.43
CA LYS A 37 -6.68 -22.89 -13.30
C LYS A 37 -7.20 -24.17 -13.98
N PRO A 38 -7.78 -25.15 -13.28
CA PRO A 38 -8.29 -26.36 -13.91
C PRO A 38 -9.56 -26.12 -14.75
N LEU A 39 -10.34 -25.08 -14.45
CA LEU A 39 -11.59 -24.75 -15.13
C LEU A 39 -11.36 -23.97 -16.42
N ILE A 40 -10.31 -23.13 -16.48
CA ILE A 40 -9.96 -22.34 -17.67
C ILE A 40 -9.74 -23.23 -18.89
N ALA A 41 -9.16 -24.43 -18.70
CA ALA A 41 -8.97 -25.41 -19.78
C ALA A 41 -10.29 -25.95 -20.35
N THR A 42 -11.40 -25.83 -19.62
CA THR A 42 -12.74 -26.26 -20.03
C THR A 42 -13.59 -25.14 -20.63
N TRP A 43 -13.14 -23.89 -20.51
CA TRP A 43 -13.85 -22.72 -20.99
C TRP A 43 -13.63 -22.49 -22.49
N GLU A 44 -14.69 -22.09 -23.18
CA GLU A 44 -14.60 -21.64 -24.57
C GLU A 44 -13.91 -20.28 -24.68
N GLY A 45 -13.40 -19.93 -25.87
CA GLY A 45 -12.48 -18.80 -26.06
C GLY A 45 -12.95 -17.43 -25.51
N SER A 46 -14.25 -17.13 -25.55
CA SER A 46 -14.79 -15.88 -25.00
C SER A 46 -14.74 -15.80 -23.47
N ALA A 47 -14.90 -16.93 -22.77
CA ALA A 47 -14.78 -17.00 -21.32
C ALA A 47 -13.31 -16.94 -20.87
N GLN A 48 -12.39 -17.48 -21.67
CA GLN A 48 -10.95 -17.32 -21.44
C GLN A 48 -10.51 -15.84 -21.58
N GLU A 49 -11.00 -15.14 -22.61
CA GLU A 49 -10.73 -13.69 -22.77
C GLU A 49 -11.25 -12.87 -21.60
N ALA A 50 -12.50 -13.11 -21.17
CA ALA A 50 -13.10 -12.42 -20.02
C ALA A 50 -12.31 -12.67 -18.72
N TYR A 51 -11.83 -13.89 -18.52
CA TYR A 51 -10.97 -14.23 -17.40
C TYR A 51 -9.65 -13.46 -17.43
N HIS A 52 -8.95 -13.46 -18.57
CA HIS A 52 -7.68 -12.74 -18.70
C HIS A 52 -7.85 -11.23 -18.50
N GLN A 53 -8.98 -10.67 -18.92
CA GLN A 53 -9.30 -9.27 -18.66
C GLN A 53 -9.50 -9.01 -17.16
N ALA A 54 -10.29 -9.83 -16.48
CA ALA A 54 -10.47 -9.74 -15.03
C ALA A 54 -9.13 -9.91 -14.29
N GLN A 55 -8.29 -10.84 -14.76
CA GLN A 55 -6.96 -11.09 -14.21
C GLN A 55 -6.09 -9.85 -14.24
N ASN A 56 -5.98 -9.25 -15.41
CA ASN A 56 -5.22 -8.04 -15.59
C ASN A 56 -5.75 -6.87 -14.73
N GLU A 57 -7.08 -6.76 -14.57
CA GLU A 57 -7.68 -5.69 -13.77
C GLU A 57 -7.38 -5.83 -12.27
N TRP A 58 -7.45 -7.04 -11.73
CA TRP A 58 -7.13 -7.26 -10.32
C TRP A 58 -5.62 -7.14 -10.06
N ASP A 59 -4.76 -7.58 -10.98
CA ASP A 59 -3.30 -7.47 -10.86
C ASP A 59 -2.88 -6.00 -10.83
N GLN A 60 -3.44 -5.19 -11.72
CA GLN A 60 -3.21 -3.74 -11.73
C GLN A 60 -3.72 -3.08 -10.44
N SER A 61 -4.85 -3.54 -9.91
CA SER A 61 -5.40 -3.00 -8.66
C SER A 61 -4.51 -3.33 -7.46
N ALA A 62 -3.97 -4.55 -7.41
CA ALA A 62 -3.00 -4.97 -6.40
C ALA A 62 -1.70 -4.15 -6.48
N GLU A 63 -1.20 -3.91 -7.69
CA GLU A 63 -0.01 -3.07 -7.89
C GLU A 63 -0.25 -1.63 -7.43
N ARG A 64 -1.40 -1.03 -7.78
CA ARG A 64 -1.76 0.32 -7.32
C ARG A 64 -1.79 0.42 -5.79
N MET A 65 -2.31 -0.59 -5.10
CA MET A 65 -2.33 -0.60 -3.63
C MET A 65 -0.91 -0.65 -3.05
N ARG A 66 -0.01 -1.44 -3.63
CA ARG A 66 1.41 -1.48 -3.24
C ARG A 66 2.08 -0.12 -3.44
N GLU A 67 1.85 0.52 -4.59
CA GLU A 67 2.41 1.84 -4.86
C GLU A 67 1.94 2.91 -3.87
N ILE A 68 0.63 2.95 -3.57
CA ILE A 68 0.06 3.93 -2.63
C ILE A 68 0.67 3.74 -1.24
N THR A 69 0.76 2.48 -0.79
CA THR A 69 1.37 2.13 0.50
C THR A 69 2.83 2.59 0.57
N ALA A 70 3.62 2.34 -0.49
CA ALA A 70 5.01 2.78 -0.57
C ALA A 70 5.13 4.32 -0.55
N LYS A 71 4.27 5.02 -1.29
CA LYS A 71 4.22 6.49 -1.32
C LYS A 71 3.87 7.07 0.06
N MET A 72 2.95 6.45 0.78
CA MET A 72 2.58 6.87 2.14
C MET A 72 3.72 6.65 3.12
N GLY A 73 4.38 5.49 3.10
CA GLY A 73 5.56 5.23 3.93
C GLY A 73 6.69 6.24 3.69
N ALA A 74 6.97 6.56 2.43
CA ALA A 74 7.95 7.59 2.07
C ALA A 74 7.55 8.97 2.59
N ALA A 75 6.30 9.38 2.42
CA ALA A 75 5.80 10.68 2.89
C ALA A 75 5.90 10.82 4.42
N VAL A 76 5.59 9.76 5.17
CA VAL A 76 5.73 9.74 6.65
C VAL A 76 7.19 9.92 7.06
N ASN A 77 8.13 9.26 6.40
CA ASN A 77 9.55 9.39 6.70
C ASN A 77 10.07 10.80 6.42
N VAL A 78 9.74 11.36 5.26
CA VAL A 78 10.11 12.74 4.89
C VAL A 78 9.56 13.75 5.90
N ALA A 79 8.31 13.58 6.34
CA ALA A 79 7.69 14.47 7.31
C ALA A 79 8.36 14.38 8.69
N ARG A 80 8.73 13.18 9.14
CA ARG A 80 9.50 12.97 10.39
C ARG A 80 10.86 13.64 10.34
N GLU A 81 11.61 13.45 9.25
CA GLU A 81 12.93 14.06 9.08
C GLU A 81 12.86 15.59 9.07
N SER A 82 11.91 16.14 8.32
CA SER A 82 11.70 17.60 8.23
C SER A 82 11.36 18.19 9.60
N TYR A 83 10.53 17.50 10.39
CA TYR A 83 10.17 17.91 11.74
C TYR A 83 11.36 17.88 12.70
N GLN A 84 12.15 16.79 12.70
CA GLN A 84 13.34 16.67 13.54
C GLN A 84 14.38 17.74 13.23
N GLN A 85 14.61 18.05 11.95
CA GLN A 85 15.51 19.13 11.54
C GLN A 85 15.01 20.50 12.02
N GLY A 86 13.69 20.74 11.95
CA GLY A 86 13.07 21.96 12.47
C GLY A 86 13.22 22.11 13.99
N GLU A 87 12.96 21.04 14.75
CA GLU A 87 13.18 21.03 16.21
C GLU A 87 14.64 21.30 16.57
N GLN A 88 15.59 20.65 15.88
CA GLN A 88 17.03 20.85 16.12
C GLN A 88 17.47 22.29 15.86
N ARG A 89 17.00 22.89 14.75
CA ARG A 89 17.29 24.31 14.43
C ARG A 89 16.73 25.25 15.49
N ASN A 90 15.48 25.05 15.91
CA ASN A 90 14.89 25.88 16.96
C ASN A 90 15.59 25.69 18.31
N ALA A 91 15.90 24.45 18.71
CA ALA A 91 16.60 24.17 19.95
C ALA A 91 17.99 24.84 19.99
N GLY A 92 18.71 24.86 18.86
CA GLY A 92 19.99 25.58 18.74
C GLY A 92 19.87 27.10 18.82
N LEU A 93 18.72 27.68 18.49
CA LEU A 93 18.47 29.13 18.58
C LEU A 93 18.03 29.59 19.98
N PHE A 94 17.37 28.71 20.75
CA PHE A 94 16.87 29.03 22.10
C PHE A 94 17.74 28.47 23.24
N GLY A 95 18.74 27.65 22.93
CA GLY A 95 19.67 27.05 23.89
C GLY A 95 21.04 27.73 23.98
N GLY A 96 21.22 28.90 23.35
CA GLY A 96 22.44 29.72 23.38
C GLY A 96 22.22 31.06 24.07
#